data_AF-A0A2E2WHE2-F1
#
_entry.id   AF-A0A2E2WHE2-F1
#
_cell.length_a   1.000
_cell.length_b   1.000
_cell.length_c   1.000
_cell.angle_alpha   90.00
_cell.angle_beta   90.00
_cell.angle_gamma   90.00
#
_symmetry.space_group_name_H-M   'P 1'
#
loop_
_entity.id
_entity.type
_entity.pdbx_description
1 polymer ?
#
loop_
_entity_poly.entity_id
_entity_poly.type
_entity_poly.pdbx_seq_one_letter_code
_entity_poly.pdbx_strand_id
1 'polypeptide(L)'
;MGTIAPIASQAITALSVANKVISTIKPVANVLGKGFDFFDDNNSASDLALSQLQQQQKLQQQQEAQNSALEKQGILVKAQEAENQRRSALKRAVARQRARFGSSGVNSNGGSSEAVLLGLFEESDQDKMARENLDNLRLNAIDQESTQRKRVNTLQREQLNQKNKLKETVSPLESIKGFLDIF
;
A
#
# COMPACT_ATOMS: atom_id res chain seq x y z
N MET A 1 6.80 -38.77 -18.47
CA MET A 1 7.64 -37.91 -17.62
C MET A 1 7.66 -36.53 -18.26
N GLY A 2 6.83 -35.62 -17.77
CA GLY A 2 6.60 -34.29 -18.36
C GLY A 2 7.47 -33.25 -17.66
N THR A 3 8.27 -32.55 -18.44
CA THR A 3 9.15 -31.46 -18.01
C THR A 3 8.34 -30.20 -17.74
N ILE A 4 8.28 -29.76 -16.48
CA ILE A 4 7.75 -28.45 -16.10
C ILE A 4 8.86 -27.43 -16.38
N ALA A 5 8.63 -26.59 -17.38
CA ALA A 5 9.46 -25.44 -17.67
C ALA A 5 9.41 -24.43 -16.50
N PRO A 6 10.55 -23.89 -16.04
CA PRO A 6 10.56 -22.74 -15.15
C PRO A 6 10.30 -21.47 -15.98
N ILE A 7 9.17 -20.81 -15.71
CA ILE A 7 8.89 -19.47 -16.24
C ILE A 7 9.83 -18.48 -15.55
N ALA A 8 10.80 -18.02 -16.33
CA ALA A 8 11.51 -16.75 -16.29
C ALA A 8 11.24 -15.82 -15.09
N SER A 9 12.22 -15.75 -14.18
CA SER A 9 12.46 -14.58 -13.34
C SER A 9 13.75 -13.92 -13.83
N GLN A 10 13.64 -13.02 -14.82
CA GLN A 10 14.74 -12.17 -15.29
C GLN A 10 14.32 -10.70 -15.22
N ALA A 11 15.24 -9.88 -14.72
CA ALA A 11 15.26 -8.41 -14.63
C ALA A 11 14.25 -7.81 -13.63
N ILE A 12 14.64 -6.94 -12.70
CA ILE A 12 15.31 -5.66 -12.96
C ILE A 12 16.44 -5.41 -11.95
N THR A 13 17.64 -5.21 -12.48
CA THR A 13 18.80 -4.60 -11.82
C THR A 13 18.95 -3.17 -12.34
N ALA A 14 19.37 -2.26 -11.46
CA ALA A 14 20.00 -0.94 -11.73
C ALA A 14 19.13 0.32 -11.91
N LEU A 15 19.80 1.45 -11.59
CA LEU A 15 19.40 2.88 -11.56
C LEU A 15 18.85 3.35 -10.20
N SER A 16 19.51 4.18 -9.38
CA SER A 16 20.60 5.12 -9.65
C SER A 16 21.32 5.56 -8.35
N VAL A 17 22.60 5.21 -8.23
CA VAL A 17 23.60 5.97 -7.47
C VAL A 17 24.11 7.06 -8.41
N ALA A 18 23.60 8.29 -8.33
CA ALA A 18 24.24 9.47 -8.91
C ALA A 18 23.56 10.76 -8.41
N ASN A 19 24.39 11.75 -8.05
CA ASN A 19 24.10 13.15 -7.70
C ASN A 19 23.99 13.52 -6.21
N LYS A 20 24.91 12.98 -5.38
CA LYS A 20 25.45 13.71 -4.20
C LYS A 20 26.85 14.24 -4.50
N VAL A 21 27.01 15.02 -5.58
CA VAL A 21 28.21 15.82 -5.85
C VAL A 21 27.78 17.22 -6.29
N ILE A 22 27.17 17.98 -5.38
CA ILE A 22 27.20 19.46 -5.38
C ILE A 22 27.15 19.90 -3.91
N SER A 23 28.22 19.66 -3.15
CA SER A 23 28.41 20.21 -1.80
C SER A 23 29.56 21.22 -1.73
N THR A 24 30.00 21.76 -2.86
CA THR A 24 31.24 22.56 -2.88
C THR A 24 31.26 23.62 -3.97
N ILE A 25 30.37 24.62 -3.89
CA ILE A 25 30.69 25.97 -4.36
C ILE A 25 30.15 26.96 -3.31
N LYS A 26 31.03 27.36 -2.39
CA LYS A 26 30.91 28.67 -1.74
C LYS A 26 31.37 29.69 -2.77
N PRO A 27 30.57 30.66 -3.23
CA PRO A 27 31.13 31.88 -3.74
C PRO A 27 31.58 32.69 -2.51
N VAL A 28 32.90 32.78 -2.37
CA VAL A 28 33.56 33.87 -1.66
C VAL A 28 33.07 35.16 -2.30
N ALA A 29 32.05 35.80 -1.71
CA ALA A 29 31.55 37.11 -2.10
C ALA A 29 31.78 38.11 -0.95
N ASN A 30 33.01 38.10 -0.40
CA ASN A 30 33.60 39.30 0.17
C ASN A 30 34.57 39.81 -0.86
N VAL A 31 34.12 40.72 -1.73
CA VAL A 31 34.95 41.76 -2.36
C VAL A 31 34.03 42.62 -3.25
N LEU A 32 33.81 43.83 -2.76
CA LEU A 32 33.50 45.05 -3.51
C LEU A 32 32.15 45.16 -4.23
N GLY A 33 31.21 45.80 -3.51
CA GLY A 33 30.59 47.03 -4.01
C GLY A 33 29.52 46.88 -5.08
N LYS A 34 28.29 46.62 -4.63
CA LYS A 34 27.04 47.26 -5.10
C LYS A 34 25.92 46.73 -4.22
N GLY A 35 25.35 47.62 -3.42
CA GLY A 35 24.23 47.33 -2.54
C GLY A 35 22.95 47.07 -3.33
N PHE A 36 22.00 46.47 -2.62
CA PHE A 36 20.58 46.36 -2.95
C PHE A 36 20.26 45.48 -4.16
N ASP A 37 20.01 44.18 -3.91
CA ASP A 37 19.00 43.33 -4.58
C ASP A 37 19.19 41.83 -4.21
N PHE A 38 19.07 41.49 -2.93
CA PHE A 38 19.19 40.09 -2.45
C PHE A 38 17.90 39.52 -1.81
N PHE A 39 16.77 40.23 -1.86
CA PHE A 39 15.56 39.82 -1.13
C PHE A 39 14.45 39.17 -1.97
N ASP A 40 14.58 39.06 -3.31
CA ASP A 40 13.44 38.68 -4.17
C ASP A 40 13.49 37.27 -4.82
N ASP A 41 14.60 36.52 -4.70
CA ASP A 41 14.75 35.22 -5.42
C ASP A 41 14.34 33.97 -4.59
N ASN A 42 13.90 34.14 -3.35
CA ASN A 42 13.54 33.01 -2.46
C ASN A 42 12.11 32.46 -2.66
N ASN A 43 11.21 33.23 -3.29
CA ASN A 43 9.81 32.80 -3.47
C ASN A 43 9.65 31.80 -4.63
N SER A 44 10.33 32.01 -5.75
CA SER A 44 10.25 31.14 -6.93
C SER A 44 10.85 29.74 -6.70
N ALA A 45 11.93 29.64 -5.93
CA ALA A 45 12.55 28.36 -5.57
C ALA A 45 11.70 27.56 -4.58
N SER A 46 10.99 28.24 -3.66
CA SER A 46 10.08 27.60 -2.70
C SER A 46 8.85 26.99 -3.38
N ASP A 47 8.32 27.66 -4.41
CA ASP A 47 7.12 27.22 -5.13
C ASP A 47 7.41 26.03 -6.06
N LEU A 48 8.60 26.01 -6.69
CA LEU A 48 9.07 24.88 -7.49
C LEU A 48 9.26 23.61 -6.64
N ALA A 49 9.84 23.74 -5.44
CA ALA A 49 10.02 22.63 -4.51
C ALA A 49 8.68 22.06 -4.01
N LEU A 50 7.68 22.92 -3.77
CA LEU A 50 6.33 22.49 -3.38
C LEU A 50 5.63 21.74 -4.52
N SER A 51 5.72 22.25 -5.75
CA SER A 51 5.17 21.60 -6.94
C SER A 51 5.77 20.21 -7.18
N GLN A 52 7.09 20.09 -7.07
CA GLN A 52 7.79 18.80 -7.19
C GLN A 52 7.34 17.81 -6.09
N LEU A 53 7.21 18.27 -4.84
CA LEU A 53 6.73 17.43 -3.73
C LEU A 53 5.29 16.96 -3.94
N GLN A 54 4.40 17.84 -4.42
CA GLN A 54 3.02 17.47 -4.76
C GLN A 54 2.96 16.43 -5.89
N GLN A 55 3.81 16.57 -6.90
CA GLN A 55 3.88 15.62 -8.02
C GLN A 55 4.40 14.26 -7.55
N GLN A 56 5.42 14.24 -6.68
CA GLN A 56 5.93 13.02 -6.07
C GLN A 56 4.86 12.33 -5.20
N GLN A 57 4.13 13.09 -4.38
CA GLN A 57 3.03 12.57 -3.56
C GLN A 57 1.90 11.98 -4.40
N LYS A 58 1.51 12.64 -5.51
CA LYS A 58 0.49 12.11 -6.43
C LYS A 58 0.93 10.79 -7.05
N LEU A 59 2.17 10.69 -7.48
CA LEU A 59 2.72 9.48 -8.10
C LEU A 59 2.80 8.33 -7.07
N GLN A 60 3.21 8.64 -5.85
CA GLN A 60 3.22 7.68 -4.74
C GLN A 60 1.80 7.19 -4.41
N GLN A 61 0.80 8.08 -4.32
CA GLN A 61 -0.60 7.69 -4.10
C GLN A 61 -1.15 6.80 -5.22
N GLN A 62 -0.79 7.07 -6.48
CA GLN A 62 -1.18 6.25 -7.60
C GLN A 62 -0.56 4.84 -7.53
N GLN A 63 0.73 4.74 -7.19
CA GLN A 63 1.40 3.45 -7.00
C GLN A 63 0.78 2.67 -5.84
N GLU A 64 0.54 3.31 -4.70
CA GLU A 64 -0.10 2.66 -3.54
C GLU A 64 -1.52 2.17 -3.87
N ALA A 65 -2.30 2.95 -4.61
CA ALA A 65 -3.63 2.54 -5.05
C ALA A 65 -3.57 1.31 -5.99
N GLN A 66 -2.60 1.27 -6.91
CA GLN A 66 -2.37 0.12 -7.78
C GLN A 66 -1.93 -1.11 -7.00
N ASN A 67 -1.00 -0.96 -6.05
CA ASN A 67 -0.53 -2.04 -5.20
C ASN A 67 -1.65 -2.62 -4.35
N SER A 68 -2.47 -1.76 -3.73
CA SER A 68 -3.64 -2.17 -2.96
C SER A 68 -4.66 -2.93 -3.83
N ALA A 69 -4.95 -2.44 -5.05
CA ALA A 69 -5.84 -3.11 -5.97
C ALA A 69 -5.32 -4.49 -6.39
N LEU A 70 -4.02 -4.59 -6.68
CA LEU A 70 -3.35 -5.84 -7.02
C LEU A 70 -3.37 -6.83 -5.86
N GLU A 71 -3.12 -6.37 -4.63
CA GLU A 71 -3.16 -7.20 -3.44
C GLU A 71 -4.56 -7.77 -3.21
N LYS A 72 -5.60 -6.93 -3.32
CA LYS A 72 -7.01 -7.36 -3.25
C LYS A 72 -7.33 -8.41 -4.31
N GLN A 73 -6.90 -8.19 -5.55
CA GLN A 73 -7.09 -9.16 -6.62
C GLN A 73 -6.37 -10.48 -6.32
N GLY A 74 -5.16 -10.41 -5.76
CA GLY A 74 -4.40 -11.57 -5.31
C GLY A 74 -5.12 -12.36 -4.21
N ILE A 75 -5.78 -11.69 -3.26
CA ILE A 75 -6.61 -12.33 -2.23
C ILE A 75 -7.78 -13.06 -2.89
N LEU A 76 -8.50 -12.43 -3.80
CA LEU A 76 -9.66 -13.03 -4.47
C LEU A 76 -9.27 -14.27 -5.30
N VAL A 77 -8.15 -14.22 -6.02
CA VAL A 77 -7.64 -15.36 -6.79
C VAL A 77 -7.26 -16.51 -5.86
N LYS A 78 -6.55 -16.22 -4.76
CA LYS A 78 -6.18 -17.23 -3.76
C LYS A 78 -7.41 -17.83 -3.08
N ALA A 79 -8.43 -17.03 -2.78
CA ALA A 79 -9.68 -17.51 -2.21
C ALA A 79 -10.40 -18.48 -3.17
N GLN A 80 -10.45 -18.14 -4.46
CA GLN A 80 -11.03 -19.00 -5.48
C GLN A 80 -10.26 -20.33 -5.65
N GLU A 81 -8.92 -20.28 -5.65
CA GLU A 81 -8.10 -21.47 -5.71
C GLU A 81 -8.29 -22.36 -4.47
N ALA A 82 -8.30 -21.76 -3.28
CA ALA A 82 -8.54 -22.46 -2.03
C ALA A 82 -9.91 -23.15 -2.00
N GLU A 83 -10.96 -22.52 -2.52
CA GLU A 83 -12.29 -23.14 -2.61
C GLU A 83 -12.30 -24.34 -3.56
N ASN A 84 -11.63 -24.25 -4.70
CA ASN A 84 -11.48 -25.37 -5.64
C ASN A 84 -10.73 -26.54 -4.97
N GLN A 85 -9.64 -26.25 -4.27
CA GLN A 85 -8.86 -27.24 -3.54
C GLN A 85 -9.71 -27.90 -2.44
N ARG A 86 -10.46 -27.12 -1.65
CA ARG A 86 -11.36 -27.60 -0.59
C ARG A 86 -12.41 -28.55 -1.13
N ARG A 87 -13.15 -28.16 -2.18
CA ARG A 87 -14.16 -29.02 -2.83
C ARG A 87 -13.57 -30.34 -3.31
N SER A 88 -12.39 -30.29 -3.92
CA SER A 88 -11.70 -31.49 -4.39
C SER A 88 -11.30 -32.41 -3.22
N ALA A 89 -10.83 -31.83 -2.11
CA ALA A 89 -10.44 -32.55 -0.91
C ALA A 89 -11.66 -33.19 -0.22
N LEU A 90 -12.74 -32.44 -0.07
CA LEU A 90 -14.01 -32.93 0.47
C LEU A 90 -14.55 -34.10 -0.36
N LYS A 91 -14.58 -33.96 -1.70
CA LYS A 91 -15.00 -35.04 -2.59
C LYS A 91 -14.15 -36.31 -2.41
N ARG A 92 -12.83 -36.16 -2.27
CA ARG A 92 -11.92 -37.29 -2.01
C ARG A 92 -12.15 -37.91 -0.63
N ALA A 93 -12.37 -37.10 0.40
CA ALA A 93 -12.63 -37.57 1.76
C ALA A 93 -13.94 -38.38 1.83
N VAL A 94 -15.02 -37.83 1.26
CA VAL A 94 -16.32 -38.51 1.15
C VAL A 94 -16.20 -39.83 0.40
N ALA A 95 -15.48 -39.85 -0.74
CA ALA A 95 -15.28 -41.08 -1.51
C ALA A 95 -14.53 -42.16 -0.72
N ARG A 96 -13.46 -41.78 -0.01
CA ARG A 96 -12.70 -42.69 0.86
C ARG A 96 -13.57 -43.23 1.99
N GLN A 97 -14.37 -42.38 2.61
CA GLN A 97 -15.23 -42.78 3.71
C GLN A 97 -16.32 -43.76 3.25
N ARG A 98 -16.95 -43.50 2.10
CA ARG A 98 -17.90 -44.43 1.47
C ARG A 98 -17.25 -45.77 1.10
N ALA A 99 -16.06 -45.75 0.54
CA ALA A 99 -15.32 -46.98 0.22
C ALA A 99 -15.00 -47.80 1.47
N ARG A 100 -14.61 -47.15 2.58
CA ARG A 100 -14.39 -47.80 3.87
C ARG A 100 -15.66 -48.45 4.40
N PHE A 101 -16.78 -47.73 4.44
CA PHE A 101 -18.06 -48.29 4.87
C PHE A 101 -18.46 -49.51 4.04
N GLY A 102 -18.35 -49.43 2.71
CA GLY A 102 -18.59 -50.56 1.81
C GLY A 102 -17.68 -51.76 2.10
N SER A 103 -16.39 -51.53 2.37
CA SER A 103 -15.44 -52.61 2.69
C SER A 103 -15.71 -53.25 4.06
N SER A 104 -16.25 -52.50 5.01
CA SER A 104 -16.56 -52.98 6.37
C SER A 104 -17.94 -53.63 6.48
N GLY A 105 -18.69 -53.76 5.38
CA GLY A 105 -20.07 -54.27 5.38
C GLY A 105 -21.07 -53.35 6.10
N VAL A 106 -20.66 -52.11 6.42
CA VAL A 106 -21.53 -51.10 7.02
C VAL A 106 -22.33 -50.48 5.90
N ASN A 107 -23.65 -50.63 5.96
CA ASN A 107 -24.53 -50.02 4.98
C ASN A 107 -24.33 -48.49 5.01
N SER A 108 -24.16 -47.88 3.84
CA SER A 108 -24.01 -46.43 3.69
C SER A 108 -25.25 -45.65 4.15
N ASN A 109 -26.38 -46.35 4.33
CA ASN A 109 -27.67 -45.80 4.72
C ASN A 109 -27.97 -45.96 6.23
N GLY A 110 -26.97 -46.31 7.03
CA GLY A 110 -27.10 -46.36 8.49
C GLY A 110 -26.88 -44.98 9.13
N GLY A 111 -27.56 -44.68 10.23
CA GLY A 111 -27.46 -43.37 10.88
C GLY A 111 -26.02 -42.96 11.26
N SER A 112 -25.17 -43.92 11.65
CA SER A 112 -23.78 -43.64 12.02
C SER A 112 -22.87 -43.35 10.83
N SER A 113 -23.13 -43.92 9.64
CA SER A 113 -22.32 -43.66 8.44
C SER A 113 -22.67 -42.30 7.84
N GLU A 114 -23.95 -41.92 7.89
CA GLU A 114 -24.42 -40.60 7.48
C GLU A 114 -23.93 -39.48 8.41
N ALA A 115 -23.92 -39.70 9.74
CA ALA A 115 -23.40 -38.73 10.70
C ALA A 115 -21.92 -38.38 10.46
N VAL A 116 -21.08 -39.36 10.10
CA VAL A 116 -19.66 -39.10 9.78
C VAL A 116 -19.51 -38.30 8.49
N LEU A 117 -20.32 -38.60 7.47
CA LEU A 117 -20.30 -37.83 6.22
C LEU A 117 -20.80 -36.40 6.41
N LEU A 118 -21.81 -36.20 7.25
CA LEU A 118 -22.30 -34.89 7.65
C LEU A 118 -21.21 -34.11 8.40
N GLY A 119 -20.54 -34.75 9.36
CA GLY A 119 -19.42 -34.14 10.09
C GLY A 119 -18.28 -33.69 9.18
N LEU A 120 -17.94 -34.45 8.14
CA LEU A 120 -16.95 -34.01 7.13
C LEU A 120 -17.39 -32.77 6.35
N PHE A 121 -18.69 -32.62 6.12
CA PHE A 121 -19.24 -31.43 5.45
C PHE A 121 -19.22 -30.22 6.39
N GLU A 122 -19.64 -30.41 7.64
CA GLU A 122 -19.60 -29.39 8.69
C GLU A 122 -18.18 -28.90 8.94
N GLU A 123 -17.20 -29.80 9.07
CA GLU A 123 -15.78 -29.45 9.21
C GLU A 123 -15.30 -28.64 8.01
N SER A 124 -15.68 -29.05 6.80
CA SER A 124 -15.31 -28.32 5.58
C SER A 124 -15.94 -26.93 5.48
N ASP A 125 -17.16 -26.76 5.99
CA ASP A 125 -17.84 -25.47 6.04
C ASP A 125 -17.27 -24.57 7.15
N GLN A 126 -16.88 -25.13 8.29
CA GLN A 126 -16.15 -24.40 9.34
C GLN A 126 -14.81 -23.87 8.82
N ASP A 127 -14.05 -24.71 8.12
CA ASP A 127 -12.81 -24.31 7.46
C ASP A 127 -13.02 -23.18 6.44
N LYS A 128 -14.11 -23.27 5.67
CA LYS A 128 -14.50 -22.24 4.70
C LYS A 128 -14.78 -20.92 5.42
N MET A 129 -15.64 -20.93 6.44
CA MET A 129 -15.99 -19.71 7.21
C MET A 129 -14.76 -19.07 7.86
N ALA A 130 -13.87 -19.86 8.45
CA ALA A 130 -12.65 -19.36 9.06
C ALA A 130 -11.74 -18.64 8.04
N ARG A 131 -11.62 -19.21 6.83
CA ARG A 131 -10.86 -18.60 5.73
C ARG A 131 -11.51 -17.33 5.21
N GLU A 132 -12.82 -17.35 4.97
CA GLU A 132 -13.57 -16.17 4.52
C GLU A 132 -13.44 -15.01 5.53
N ASN A 133 -13.53 -15.30 6.83
CA ASN A 133 -13.31 -14.31 7.88
C ASN A 133 -11.91 -13.70 7.84
N LEU A 134 -10.90 -14.54 7.61
CA LEU A 134 -9.51 -14.10 7.53
C LEU A 134 -9.27 -13.24 6.27
N ASP A 135 -9.82 -13.63 5.12
CA ASP A 135 -9.70 -12.86 3.89
C ASP A 135 -10.46 -11.54 3.99
N ASN A 136 -11.65 -11.52 4.61
CA ASN A 136 -12.37 -10.28 4.93
C ASN A 136 -11.55 -9.37 5.85
N LEU A 137 -10.89 -9.93 6.87
CA LEU A 137 -10.01 -9.16 7.74
C LEU A 137 -8.84 -8.53 6.97
N ARG A 138 -8.22 -9.27 6.03
CA ARG A 138 -7.16 -8.75 5.17
C ARG A 138 -7.64 -7.63 4.26
N LEU A 139 -8.80 -7.82 3.62
CA LEU A 139 -9.41 -6.79 2.77
C LEU A 139 -9.69 -5.50 3.56
N ASN A 140 -10.26 -5.65 4.76
CA ASN A 140 -10.52 -4.53 5.66
C ASN A 140 -9.23 -3.83 6.11
N ALA A 141 -8.16 -4.57 6.39
CA ALA A 141 -6.86 -4.00 6.75
C ALA A 141 -6.26 -3.17 5.60
N ILE A 142 -6.34 -3.67 4.37
CA ILE A 142 -5.89 -2.93 3.17
C ILE A 142 -6.69 -1.63 2.99
N ASP A 143 -8.01 -1.68 3.19
CA ASP A 143 -8.87 -0.50 3.10
C ASP A 143 -8.59 0.53 4.19
N GLN A 144 -8.34 0.05 5.41
CA GLN A 144 -7.98 0.90 6.53
C GLN A 144 -6.62 1.56 6.30
N GLU A 145 -5.62 0.82 5.81
CA GLU A 145 -4.31 1.37 5.47
C GLU A 145 -4.40 2.44 4.38
N SER A 146 -5.11 2.16 3.29
CA SER A 146 -5.32 3.15 2.20
C SER A 146 -5.98 4.43 2.72
N THR A 147 -6.98 4.28 3.60
CA THR A 147 -7.68 5.42 4.20
C THR A 147 -6.78 6.22 5.15
N GLN A 148 -5.99 5.54 6.00
CA GLN A 148 -5.05 6.20 6.91
C GLN A 148 -3.98 6.98 6.14
N ARG A 149 -3.38 6.39 5.10
CA ARG A 149 -2.37 7.07 4.26
C ARG A 149 -2.95 8.30 3.56
N LYS A 150 -4.17 8.21 3.01
CA LYS A 150 -4.87 9.36 2.43
C LYS A 150 -5.07 10.48 3.46
N ARG A 151 -5.48 10.15 4.69
CA ARG A 151 -5.66 11.14 5.77
C ARG A 151 -4.35 11.83 6.14
N VAL A 152 -3.26 11.07 6.28
CA VAL A 152 -1.93 11.65 6.58
C VAL A 152 -1.48 12.59 5.46
N ASN A 153 -1.65 12.19 4.20
CA ASN A 153 -1.31 13.02 3.05
C ASN A 153 -2.16 14.31 2.99
N THR A 154 -3.47 14.24 3.27
CA THR A 154 -4.34 15.42 3.32
C THR A 154 -3.94 16.38 4.44
N LEU A 155 -3.63 15.85 5.63
CA LEU A 155 -3.19 16.65 6.78
C LEU A 155 -1.86 17.35 6.50
N GLN A 156 -0.88 16.64 5.94
CA GLN A 156 0.40 17.23 5.55
C GLN A 156 0.22 18.36 4.53
N ARG A 157 -0.67 18.17 3.55
CA ARG A 157 -1.00 19.21 2.56
C ARG A 157 -1.63 20.44 3.22
N GLU A 158 -2.55 20.25 4.16
CA GLU A 158 -3.16 21.36 4.90
C GLU A 158 -2.14 22.10 5.77
N GLN A 159 -1.24 21.39 6.45
CA GLN A 159 -0.18 22.00 7.26
C GLN A 159 0.78 22.84 6.42
N LEU A 160 1.16 22.37 5.22
CA LEU A 160 2.00 23.13 4.30
C LEU A 160 1.30 24.41 3.83
N ASN A 161 0.02 24.32 3.46
CA ASN A 161 -0.77 25.48 3.05
C ASN A 161 -0.92 26.51 4.19
N GLN A 162 -1.12 26.05 5.43
CA GLN A 162 -1.18 26.93 6.59
C GLN A 162 0.16 27.63 6.87
N LYS A 163 1.28 26.89 6.79
CA LYS A 163 2.63 27.47 6.95
C LYS A 163 2.91 28.54 5.90
N ASN A 164 2.50 28.33 4.66
CA ASN A 164 2.67 29.31 3.58
C ASN A 164 1.84 30.57 3.84
N LYS A 165 0.56 30.42 4.21
CA LYS A 165 -0.31 31.56 4.59
C LYS A 165 0.28 32.37 5.76
N LEU A 166 0.80 31.70 6.79
CA LEU A 166 1.43 32.38 7.92
C LEU A 166 2.66 33.17 7.47
N LYS A 167 3.55 32.57 6.67
CA LYS A 167 4.74 33.24 6.13
C LYS A 167 4.37 34.48 5.28
N GLU A 168 3.34 34.37 4.44
CA GLU A 168 2.82 35.50 3.66
C GLU A 168 2.27 36.62 4.54
N THR A 169 1.55 36.29 5.63
CA THR A 169 0.96 37.31 6.52
C THR A 169 1.96 37.99 7.46
N VAL A 170 3.01 37.26 7.90
CA VAL A 170 4.02 37.78 8.83
C VAL A 170 5.08 38.63 8.13
N SER A 171 5.46 38.29 6.89
CA SER A 171 6.48 39.01 6.12
C SER A 171 6.22 40.52 5.95
N PRO A 172 5.00 41.01 5.67
CA PRO A 172 4.71 42.45 5.62
C PRO A 172 4.59 43.12 7.00
N LEU A 173 4.26 42.38 8.07
CA LEU A 173 4.19 42.95 9.43
C LEU A 173 5.59 43.25 9.99
N GLU A 174 6.59 42.44 9.62
CA GLU A 174 7.98 42.61 10.04
C GLU A 174 8.66 43.76 9.27
N SER A 175 8.30 43.99 8.00
CA SER A 175 8.80 45.14 7.23
C SER A 175 8.24 46.48 7.74
N ILE A 176 7.00 46.52 8.23
CA ILE A 176 6.38 47.72 8.79
C ILE A 176 6.98 48.09 10.16
N LYS A 177 7.29 47.09 11.02
CA LYS A 177 7.99 47.34 12.29
C LYS A 177 9.40 47.88 12.07
N GLY A 178 10.15 47.32 11.13
CA GLY A 178 11.48 47.84 10.77
C GLY A 178 11.45 49.28 10.25
N PHE A 179 10.33 49.73 9.67
CA PHE A 179 10.15 51.11 9.22
C PHE A 179 9.80 52.09 10.36
N LEU A 180 9.15 51.61 11.42
CA LEU A 180 8.76 52.42 12.58
C LEU A 180 9.90 52.56 13.61
N ASP A 181 10.85 51.63 13.67
CA ASP A 181 12.04 51.73 14.55
C ASP A 181 13.14 52.67 14.02
N ILE A 182 12.97 53.24 12.81
CA ILE A 182 13.93 54.19 12.19
C ILE A 182 13.52 55.67 12.41
N PHE A 183 12.31 55.93 12.91
CA PHE A 183 11.83 57.27 13.29
C PHE A 183 11.72 57.40 14.81
#